data_AF-A0A352NGR8-F1
#
_entry.id   AF-A0A352NGR8-F1
#
_cell.length_a   1.000
_cell.length_b   1.000
_cell.length_c   1.000
_cell.angle_alpha   90.00
_cell.angle_beta   90.00
_cell.angle_gamma   90.00
#
_symmetry.space_group_name_H-M   'P 1'
#
loop_
_entity.id
_entity.type
_entity.pdbx_description
1 polymer ?
#
loop_
_entity_poly.entity_id
_entity_poly.type
_entity_poly.pdbx_seq_one_letter_code
_entity_poly.pdbx_strand_id
1 'polypeptide(L)'
;MPPAVKRGDSLVQGLFKRIKEIEAKLHSLMAEMQELKHEIREADEENVRLRNELAAFYRADLANGAASEAEGKSGAAFSNLLELYDQAFHICNLYFGRRRSGECLFCMAFLRKEAEPPTDKKVEESN
;
A
#
# COMPACT_ATOMS: atom_id res chain seq x y z
N MET A 1 -56.61 -42.14 -5.75
CA MET A 1 -55.65 -41.39 -4.90
C MET A 1 -56.16 -39.96 -4.75
N PRO A 2 -56.34 -39.43 -3.53
CA PRO A 2 -57.06 -38.16 -3.30
C PRO A 2 -56.27 -36.94 -3.80
N PRO A 3 -56.95 -35.88 -4.30
CA PRO A 3 -56.34 -34.72 -4.95
C PRO A 3 -55.51 -33.81 -4.02
N ALA A 4 -55.61 -33.98 -2.69
CA ALA A 4 -54.81 -33.25 -1.71
C ALA A 4 -53.35 -33.74 -1.66
N VAL A 5 -53.13 -35.05 -1.81
CA VAL A 5 -51.79 -35.67 -1.74
C VAL A 5 -50.94 -35.26 -2.95
N LYS A 6 -51.52 -35.27 -4.15
CA LYS A 6 -50.84 -34.83 -5.39
C LYS A 6 -50.38 -33.37 -5.37
N ARG A 7 -51.09 -32.49 -4.65
CA ARG A 7 -50.70 -31.08 -4.47
C ARG A 7 -49.51 -30.93 -3.52
N GLY A 8 -49.47 -31.72 -2.45
CA GLY A 8 -48.32 -31.75 -1.52
C GLY A 8 -47.05 -32.22 -2.23
N ASP A 9 -47.13 -33.29 -3.01
CA ASP A 9 -45.99 -33.86 -3.74
C ASP A 9 -45.40 -32.86 -4.76
N SER A 10 -46.27 -32.14 -5.48
CA SER A 10 -45.84 -31.11 -6.44
C SER A 10 -45.15 -29.91 -5.79
N LEU A 11 -45.63 -29.47 -4.61
CA LEU A 11 -45.01 -28.38 -3.88
C LEU A 11 -43.61 -28.77 -3.38
N VAL A 12 -43.47 -29.96 -2.81
CA VAL A 12 -42.20 -30.49 -2.32
C VAL A 12 -41.19 -30.62 -3.47
N GLN A 13 -41.61 -31.12 -4.63
CA GLN A 13 -40.77 -31.17 -5.83
C GLN A 13 -40.30 -29.79 -6.30
N GLY A 14 -41.17 -28.78 -6.24
CA GLY A 14 -40.83 -27.40 -6.56
C GLY A 14 -39.77 -26.80 -5.62
N LEU A 15 -39.87 -27.09 -4.32
CA LEU A 15 -38.87 -26.67 -3.33
C LEU A 15 -37.52 -27.37 -3.54
N PHE A 16 -37.52 -28.68 -3.82
CA PHE A 16 -36.29 -29.40 -4.16
C PHE A 16 -35.59 -28.83 -5.39
N LYS A 17 -36.34 -28.45 -6.42
CA LYS A 17 -35.78 -27.80 -7.61
C LYS A 17 -35.12 -26.46 -7.26
N ARG A 18 -35.78 -25.61 -6.47
CA ARG A 18 -35.21 -24.34 -6.00
C ARG A 18 -33.96 -24.53 -5.15
N ILE A 19 -33.93 -25.53 -4.27
CA ILE A 19 -32.73 -25.86 -3.48
C ILE A 19 -31.56 -26.22 -4.40
N LYS A 20 -31.78 -27.08 -5.40
CA LYS A 20 -30.74 -27.45 -6.37
C LYS A 20 -30.24 -26.26 -7.18
N GLU A 21 -31.13 -25.35 -7.57
CA GLU A 21 -30.75 -24.13 -8.28
C GLU A 21 -29.90 -23.19 -7.41
N ILE A 22 -30.25 -23.05 -6.12
CA ILE A 22 -29.47 -22.26 -5.16
C ILE A 22 -28.11 -22.91 -4.90
N GLU A 23 -28.07 -24.22 -4.73
CA GLU A 23 -26.84 -24.99 -4.55
C GLU A 23 -25.90 -24.84 -5.75
N ALA A 24 -26.41 -24.92 -6.98
CA ALA A 24 -25.60 -24.68 -8.18
C ALA A 24 -25.04 -23.25 -8.23
N LYS A 25 -25.86 -22.24 -7.86
CA LYS A 25 -25.40 -20.84 -7.78
C LYS A 25 -24.33 -20.65 -6.71
N LEU A 26 -24.47 -21.29 -5.55
CA LEU A 26 -23.48 -21.24 -4.49
C LEU A 26 -22.14 -21.81 -4.97
N HIS A 27 -22.15 -22.94 -5.67
CA HIS A 27 -20.94 -23.51 -6.25
C HIS A 27 -20.27 -22.59 -7.28
N SER A 28 -21.05 -21.91 -8.14
CA SER A 28 -20.52 -20.90 -9.07
C SER A 28 -19.83 -19.76 -8.34
N LEU A 29 -20.51 -19.17 -7.35
CA LEU A 29 -19.96 -18.06 -6.57
C LEU A 29 -18.71 -18.46 -5.78
N MET A 30 -18.67 -19.70 -5.28
CA MET A 30 -17.47 -20.22 -4.62
C MET A 30 -16.29 -20.35 -5.59
N ALA A 31 -16.53 -20.78 -6.84
CA ALA A 31 -15.49 -20.86 -7.86
C ALA A 31 -14.96 -19.47 -8.23
N GLU A 32 -15.86 -18.52 -8.49
CA GLU A 32 -15.51 -17.11 -8.77
C GLU A 32 -14.71 -16.49 -7.62
N MET A 33 -15.07 -16.79 -6.37
CA MET A 33 -14.33 -16.30 -5.20
C MET A 33 -12.92 -16.90 -5.07
N GLN A 34 -12.71 -18.15 -5.51
CA GLN A 34 -11.36 -18.74 -5.55
C GLN A 34 -10.51 -18.08 -6.63
N GLU A 35 -11.09 -17.77 -7.79
CA GLU A 35 -10.41 -17.09 -8.89
C GLU A 35 -9.98 -15.67 -8.48
N LEU A 36 -10.87 -14.88 -7.89
CA LEU A 36 -10.53 -13.56 -7.35
C LEU A 36 -9.43 -13.63 -6.29
N LYS A 37 -9.44 -14.65 -5.43
CA LYS A 37 -8.38 -14.87 -4.43
C LYS A 37 -7.03 -15.20 -5.07
N HIS A 38 -7.03 -15.84 -6.25
CA HIS A 38 -5.83 -16.09 -7.02
C HIS A 38 -5.29 -14.77 -7.59
N GLU A 39 -6.14 -14.02 -8.28
CA GLU A 39 -5.78 -12.73 -8.88
C GLU A 39 -5.22 -11.74 -7.86
N ILE A 40 -5.82 -11.67 -6.67
CA ILE A 40 -5.32 -10.81 -5.57
C ILE A 40 -3.89 -11.20 -5.17
N ARG A 41 -3.58 -12.50 -5.10
CA ARG A 41 -2.24 -12.97 -4.73
C ARG A 41 -1.22 -12.61 -5.80
N GLU A 42 -1.53 -12.87 -7.07
CA GLU A 42 -0.64 -12.53 -8.18
C GLU A 42 -0.38 -11.01 -8.25
N ALA A 43 -1.44 -10.21 -8.07
CA ALA A 43 -1.32 -8.76 -8.06
C ALA A 43 -0.46 -8.25 -6.89
N ASP A 44 -0.56 -8.86 -5.71
CA ASP A 44 0.24 -8.48 -4.53
C ASP A 44 1.72 -8.87 -4.73
N GLU A 45 1.99 -10.07 -5.25
CA GLU A 45 3.34 -10.52 -5.59
C GLU A 45 4.01 -9.59 -6.61
N GLU A 46 3.30 -9.19 -7.67
CA GLU A 46 3.78 -8.23 -8.65
C GLU A 46 4.00 -6.85 -8.02
N ASN A 47 3.09 -6.40 -7.14
CA ASN A 47 3.26 -5.13 -6.43
C ASN A 47 4.53 -5.12 -5.58
N VAL A 48 4.79 -6.20 -4.85
CA VAL A 48 6.01 -6.38 -4.05
C VAL A 48 7.23 -6.38 -4.95
N ARG A 49 7.20 -7.10 -6.08
CA ARG A 49 8.31 -7.13 -7.04
C ARG A 49 8.63 -5.74 -7.57
N LEU A 50 7.63 -5.03 -8.08
CA LEU A 50 7.79 -3.68 -8.63
C LEU A 50 8.29 -2.68 -7.58
N ARG A 51 7.80 -2.76 -6.34
CA ARG A 51 8.31 -1.93 -5.23
C ARG A 51 9.79 -2.21 -4.95
N ASN A 52 10.20 -3.47 -4.99
CA ASN A 52 11.60 -3.85 -4.79
C ASN A 52 12.50 -3.38 -5.94
N GLU A 53 12.04 -3.51 -7.19
CA GLU A 53 12.72 -2.99 -8.38
C GLU A 53 12.87 -1.47 -8.31
N LEU A 54 11.80 -0.75 -7.99
CA LEU A 54 11.82 0.70 -7.82
C LEU A 54 12.77 1.12 -6.70
N ALA A 55 12.75 0.43 -5.56
CA ALA A 55 13.68 0.68 -4.47
C ALA A 55 15.13 0.39 -4.87
N ALA A 56 15.38 -0.64 -5.67
CA ALA A 56 16.72 -0.95 -6.20
C ALA A 56 17.19 0.13 -7.19
N PHE A 57 16.31 0.59 -8.07
CA PHE A 57 16.58 1.68 -9.01
C PHE A 57 16.97 2.96 -8.27
N TYR A 58 16.17 3.42 -7.30
CA TYR A 58 16.52 4.59 -6.51
C TYR A 58 17.79 4.41 -5.67
N ARG A 59 18.07 3.21 -5.14
CA ARG A 59 19.35 2.95 -4.46
C ARG A 59 20.53 3.03 -5.42
N ALA A 60 20.40 2.52 -6.64
CA ALA A 60 21.44 2.59 -7.66
C ALA A 60 21.65 4.03 -8.15
N ASP A 61 20.57 4.79 -8.35
CA ASP A 61 20.63 6.21 -8.70
C ASP A 61 21.21 7.05 -7.58
N LEU A 62 20.92 6.75 -6.31
CA LEU A 62 21.57 7.39 -5.17
C LEU A 62 23.04 6.97 -5.03
N ALA A 63 23.42 5.74 -5.38
CA ALA A 63 24.82 5.31 -5.36
C ALA A 63 25.64 5.92 -6.51
N ASN A 64 25.05 6.02 -7.70
CA ASN A 64 25.64 6.66 -8.88
C ASN A 64 25.60 8.20 -8.76
N GLY A 65 24.57 8.73 -8.12
CA GLY A 65 24.40 10.14 -7.76
C GLY A 65 25.32 10.57 -6.62
N ALA A 66 25.56 9.73 -5.61
CA ALA A 66 26.49 10.03 -4.51
C ALA A 66 27.93 10.22 -4.98
N ALA A 67 28.35 9.57 -6.07
CA ALA A 67 29.64 9.85 -6.71
C ALA A 67 29.69 11.25 -7.38
N SER A 68 28.53 11.86 -7.67
CA SER A 68 28.36 13.23 -8.19
C SER A 68 27.86 14.25 -7.14
N GLU A 69 27.37 13.81 -5.98
CA GLU A 69 26.70 14.65 -4.96
C GLU A 69 27.51 14.79 -3.67
N ALA A 70 28.58 14.02 -3.48
CA ALA A 70 29.54 14.22 -2.40
C ALA A 70 30.17 15.63 -2.41
N GLU A 71 30.06 16.36 -3.52
CA GLU A 71 30.45 17.77 -3.65
C GLU A 71 29.24 18.64 -4.05
N GLY A 72 28.34 18.91 -3.09
CA GLY A 72 27.57 20.17 -3.10
C GLY A 72 26.12 20.19 -3.62
N LYS A 73 25.36 19.09 -3.58
CA LYS A 73 23.95 19.07 -4.07
C LYS A 73 22.86 18.74 -3.04
N SER A 74 23.16 18.55 -1.75
CA SER A 74 22.13 18.34 -0.72
C SER A 74 21.09 19.47 -0.64
N GLY A 75 21.47 20.70 -1.01
CA GLY A 75 20.56 21.85 -1.01
C GLY A 75 19.43 21.75 -2.05
N ALA A 76 19.66 21.11 -3.20
CA ALA A 76 18.64 20.99 -4.25
C ALA A 76 17.57 19.95 -3.89
N ALA A 77 17.98 18.81 -3.35
CA ALA A 77 17.05 17.79 -2.87
C ALA A 77 16.20 18.29 -1.69
N PHE A 78 16.81 19.00 -0.74
CA PHE A 78 16.09 19.63 0.37
C PHE A 78 15.12 20.71 -0.09
N SER A 79 15.52 21.54 -1.07
CA SER A 79 14.65 22.57 -1.66
C SER A 79 13.37 21.98 -2.26
N ASN A 80 13.47 20.85 -2.97
CA ASN A 80 12.31 20.19 -3.56
C ASN A 80 11.34 19.65 -2.48
N LEU A 81 11.88 19.12 -1.38
CA LEU A 81 11.07 18.69 -0.24
C LEU A 81 10.39 19.87 0.45
N LEU A 82 11.09 21.00 0.59
CA LEU A 82 10.50 22.21 1.16
C LEU A 82 9.34 22.73 0.29
N GLU A 83 9.48 22.71 -1.03
CA GLU A 83 8.39 23.07 -1.95
C GLU A 83 7.15 22.17 -1.78
N LEU A 84 7.34 20.85 -1.68
CA LEU A 84 6.25 19.91 -1.40
C LEU A 84 5.57 20.18 -0.05
N TYR A 85 6.36 20.51 0.98
CA TYR A 85 5.84 20.87 2.29
C TYR A 85 4.96 22.13 2.23
N ASP A 86 5.40 23.15 1.50
CA ASP A 86 4.69 24.42 1.30
C ASP A 86 3.40 24.25 0.48
N GLN A 87 3.38 23.31 -0.46
CA GLN A 87 2.18 22.89 -1.19
C GLN A 87 1.20 22.05 -0.35
N ALA A 88 1.42 21.97 0.96
CA ALA A 88 0.65 21.18 1.90
C ALA A 88 0.68 19.67 1.60
N PHE A 89 1.83 19.13 1.20
CA PHE A 89 2.08 17.68 1.19
C PHE A 89 2.96 17.26 2.35
N HIS A 90 2.77 16.01 2.81
CA HIS A 90 3.66 15.41 3.79
C HIS A 90 4.99 15.03 3.15
N ILE A 91 6.10 15.38 3.82
CA ILE A 91 7.47 14.98 3.44
C ILE A 91 8.06 13.91 4.38
N CYS A 92 7.31 13.52 5.42
CA CYS A 92 7.71 12.44 6.30
C CYS A 92 7.44 11.07 5.66
N ASN A 93 8.26 10.08 6.02
CA ASN A 93 8.13 8.70 5.55
C ASN A 93 6.76 8.05 5.84
N LEU A 94 6.05 8.47 6.88
CA LEU A 94 4.74 7.91 7.25
C LEU A 94 3.62 8.26 6.25
N TYR A 95 3.65 9.47 5.68
CA TYR A 95 2.55 10.00 4.87
C TYR A 95 3.01 10.64 3.56
N PHE A 96 4.24 10.36 3.13
CA PHE A 96 4.89 11.03 2.01
C PHE A 96 3.96 11.22 0.79
N GLY A 97 3.88 12.46 0.30
CA GLY A 97 3.08 12.83 -0.88
C GLY A 97 1.56 12.89 -0.66
N ARG A 98 1.05 12.67 0.56
CA ARG A 98 -0.36 12.89 0.89
C ARG A 98 -0.63 14.35 1.23
N ARG A 99 -1.83 14.83 0.91
CA ARG A 99 -2.27 16.19 1.26
C ARG A 99 -2.44 16.31 2.77
N ARG A 100 -1.85 17.34 3.33
CA ARG A 100 -1.78 17.64 4.75
C ARG A 100 -2.91 18.59 5.14
N SER A 101 -3.61 18.27 6.21
CA SER A 101 -4.75 19.06 6.72
C SER A 101 -4.38 19.94 7.92
N GLY A 102 -3.12 19.90 8.38
CA GLY A 102 -2.63 20.65 9.53
C GLY A 102 -1.15 20.40 9.84
N GLU A 103 -0.67 20.84 11.00
CA GLU A 103 0.74 20.66 11.38
C GLU A 103 1.11 19.18 11.59
N CYS A 104 2.28 18.78 11.08
CA CYS A 104 2.79 17.42 11.22
C CYS A 104 4.14 17.45 11.94
N LEU A 105 4.16 16.99 13.19
CA LEU A 105 5.36 16.95 14.03
C LEU A 105 6.54 16.23 13.36
N PHE A 106 6.26 15.18 12.59
CA PHE A 106 7.29 14.43 11.88
C PHE A 106 7.91 15.21 10.71
N CYS A 107 7.11 16.00 9.98
CA CYS A 107 7.64 16.87 8.93
C CYS A 107 8.50 17.98 9.53
N MET A 108 8.06 18.55 10.67
CA MET A 108 8.83 19.58 11.38
C MET A 108 10.15 19.05 11.95
N ALA A 109 10.13 17.84 12.53
CA ALA A 109 11.35 17.20 13.03
C ALA A 109 12.36 16.93 11.90
N PHE A 110 11.86 16.52 10.74
CA PHE A 110 12.67 16.33 9.53
C PHE A 110 13.34 17.64 9.09
N LEU A 111 12.58 18.74 8.99
CA LEU A 111 13.11 20.06 8.58
C LEU A 111 14.13 20.63 9.58
N ARG A 112 13.94 20.42 10.89
CA ARG A 112 14.88 20.91 11.92
C ARG A 112 16.23 20.19 11.86
N LYS A 113 16.21 18.88 11.59
CA LYS A 113 17.43 18.07 11.51
C LYS A 113 18.35 18.51 10.38
N GLU A 114 17.78 18.98 9.27
CA GLU A 114 18.53 19.52 8.12
C GLU A 114 18.97 20.98 8.31
N ALA A 115 18.39 21.70 9.28
CA ALA A 115 18.72 23.09 9.60
C ALA A 115 19.82 23.22 10.69
N GLU A 116 20.10 22.16 11.46
CA GLU A 116 21.18 22.13 12.45
C GLU A 116 22.50 21.71 11.78
N PRO A 117 23.61 22.46 11.98
CA PRO A 117 24.91 22.03 11.49
C PRO A 117 25.31 20.70 12.17
N PRO A 118 26.01 19.78 11.46
CA PRO A 118 26.39 18.50 12.03
C PRO A 118 27.31 18.74 13.23
N THR A 119 26.79 18.49 14.44
CA THR A 119 27.61 18.52 15.65
C THR A 119 28.42 17.23 15.68
N ASP A 120 29.70 17.30 15.31
CA ASP A 120 30.67 16.24 15.58
C ASP A 120 30.73 15.99 17.09
N LYS A 121 30.01 14.97 17.56
CA LYS A 121 30.23 14.43 18.91
C LYS A 121 31.57 13.69 18.88
N LYS A 122 32.67 14.41 19.12
CA LYS A 122 33.89 13.80 19.64
C LYS A 122 33.51 13.15 20.96
N VAL A 123 33.40 11.82 20.95
CA VAL A 123 33.42 11.03 22.16
C VAL A 123 34.84 11.17 22.70
N GLU A 124 35.05 12.14 23.59
CA GLU A 124 36.21 12.17 24.45
C GLU A 124 36.06 11.02 25.43
N GLU A 125 36.71 9.90 25.10
CA GLU A 125 37.16 8.95 26.12
C GLU A 125 38.08 9.71 27.07
N SER A 126 37.61 9.91 28.31
CA SER A 126 38.42 10.44 29.39
C SER A 126 38.02 9.74 30.68
N ASN A 127 38.85 8.73 30.97
CA ASN A 127 39.16 8.10 32.26
C ASN A 127 38.11 7.24 32.95
#